data_AF-A0A6P6H3R2-F1
#
_entry.id   AF-A0A6P6H3R2-F1
#
_cell.length_a   1.000
_cell.length_b   1.000
_cell.length_c   1.000
_cell.angle_alpha   90.00
_cell.angle_beta   90.00
_cell.angle_gamma   90.00
#
_symmetry.space_group_name_H-M   'P 1'
#
loop_
_entity.id
_entity.type
_entity.pdbx_description
1 polymer ?
#
loop_
_entity_poly.entity_id
_entity_poly.type
_entity_poly.pdbx_seq_one_letter_code
_entity_poly.pdbx_strand_id
1 'polypeptide(L)'
;MTFKILCISCKRRSETTAETFTEWTFRQKGTEEFVKILRYENEVLQLEEDERFEGRVVWNGSRGTKDLQDLSIFITNVTYNHSGDYQCHVYRLLFFENYEHNTSVVKKIHLEVVDKANRDMASIVSEIMMYVLIVVLTIWLVAEMVYCYKKIAAATEAAAQENASEYLAITSESKENCTGVQVAE
;
A
#
# COMPACT_ATOMS: atom_id res chain seq x y z
N MET A 1 6.04 -13.47 21.29
CA MET A 1 5.48 -12.76 20.12
C MET A 1 4.22 -12.04 20.53
N THR A 2 3.97 -10.84 20.00
CA THR A 2 2.78 -10.03 20.28
C THR A 2 1.98 -9.83 18.99
N PHE A 3 0.66 -9.84 19.07
CA PHE A 3 -0.21 -9.62 17.92
C PHE A 3 -1.28 -8.58 18.26
N LYS A 4 -1.48 -7.58 17.38
CA LYS A 4 -2.51 -6.55 17.53
C LYS A 4 -3.78 -6.99 16.82
N ILE A 5 -4.89 -7.03 17.55
CA ILE A 5 -6.22 -7.11 16.92
C ILE A 5 -6.79 -5.70 16.84
N LEU A 6 -6.99 -5.23 15.61
CA LEU A 6 -7.54 -3.90 15.33
C LEU A 6 -9.06 -3.92 15.38
N CYS A 7 -9.65 -3.09 16.25
CA CYS A 7 -11.08 -2.77 16.24
C CYS A 7 -11.23 -1.26 16.22
N ILE A 8 -11.61 -0.69 15.08
CA ILE A 8 -11.84 0.75 14.93
C ILE A 8 -13.30 0.97 14.56
N SER A 9 -13.98 1.82 15.33
CA SER A 9 -15.36 2.20 15.09
C SER A 9 -15.52 3.71 15.17
N CYS A 10 -15.44 4.36 14.01
CA CYS A 10 -15.57 5.79 13.88
C CYS A 10 -17.04 6.24 14.04
N LYS A 11 -17.23 7.40 14.66
CA LYS A 11 -18.53 8.10 14.62
C LYS A 11 -18.78 8.64 13.22
N ARG A 12 -20.05 8.87 12.88
CA ARG A 12 -20.43 9.55 11.64
C ARG A 12 -20.05 11.03 11.64
N ARG A 13 -20.12 11.69 12.79
CA ARG A 13 -19.64 13.05 13.07
C ARG A 13 -18.59 13.00 14.16
N SER A 14 -17.46 13.67 13.97
CA SER A 14 -16.39 13.72 14.97
C SER A 14 -16.75 14.62 16.17
N GLU A 15 -17.55 15.66 15.94
CA GLU A 15 -17.90 16.72 16.89
C GLU A 15 -18.92 16.31 17.95
N THR A 16 -19.74 15.28 17.69
CA THR A 16 -20.78 14.83 18.63
C THR A 16 -20.10 14.18 19.83
N THR A 17 -20.35 14.68 21.04
CA THR A 17 -19.81 14.10 22.27
C THR A 17 -20.40 12.71 22.52
N ALA A 18 -19.56 11.79 22.99
CA ALA A 18 -19.97 10.40 23.18
C ALA A 18 -19.24 9.78 24.36
N GLU A 19 -19.91 8.86 25.04
CA GLU A 19 -19.29 7.90 25.95
C GLU A 19 -19.39 6.51 25.34
N THR A 20 -18.29 5.77 25.35
CA THR A 20 -18.19 4.46 24.70
C THR A 20 -17.61 3.46 25.68
N PHE A 21 -18.18 2.27 25.68
CA PHE A 21 -17.57 1.09 26.28
C PHE A 21 -17.57 -0.06 25.26
N THR A 22 -16.72 -1.04 25.50
CA THR A 22 -16.58 -2.18 24.59
C THR A 22 -16.56 -3.49 25.32
N GLU A 23 -17.11 -4.50 24.68
CA GLU A 23 -17.03 -5.88 25.11
C GLU A 23 -16.43 -6.71 23.98
N TRP A 24 -15.40 -7.48 24.30
CA TRP A 24 -14.89 -8.45 23.36
C TRP A 24 -15.41 -9.83 23.71
N THR A 25 -15.80 -10.54 22.67
CA THR A 25 -16.18 -11.95 22.73
C THR A 25 -15.30 -12.74 21.78
N PHE A 26 -15.02 -13.98 22.15
CA PHE A 26 -14.17 -14.89 21.39
C PHE A 26 -14.87 -16.24 21.25
N ARG A 27 -14.76 -16.81 20.05
CA ARG A 27 -15.16 -18.17 19.75
C ARG A 27 -13.95 -18.91 19.18
N GLN A 28 -13.56 -20.00 19.84
CA GLN A 28 -12.44 -20.81 19.39
C GLN A 28 -12.81 -21.59 18.12
N LYS A 29 -11.83 -21.81 17.24
CA LYS A 29 -12.00 -22.65 16.05
C LYS A 29 -12.48 -24.06 16.46
N GLY A 30 -13.65 -24.47 15.96
CA GLY A 30 -14.27 -25.77 16.28
C GLY A 30 -15.27 -25.76 17.44
N THR A 31 -15.46 -24.62 18.12
CA THR A 31 -16.53 -24.41 19.11
C THR A 31 -17.65 -23.53 18.54
N GLU A 32 -18.86 -23.67 19.06
CA GLU A 32 -20.03 -22.91 18.57
C GLU A 32 -20.28 -21.60 19.35
N GLU A 33 -19.90 -21.55 20.62
CA GLU A 33 -20.27 -20.47 21.54
C GLU A 33 -19.25 -19.32 21.60
N PHE A 34 -19.77 -18.10 21.76
CA PHE A 34 -18.98 -16.91 22.03
C PHE A 34 -18.88 -16.68 23.54
N VAL A 35 -17.65 -16.61 24.04
CA VAL A 35 -17.36 -16.31 25.45
C VAL A 35 -16.83 -14.88 25.53
N LYS A 36 -17.34 -14.09 26.49
CA LYS A 36 -16.85 -12.74 26.76
C LYS A 36 -15.47 -12.83 27.40
N ILE A 37 -14.49 -12.13 26.84
CA ILE A 37 -13.08 -12.19 27.28
C ILE A 37 -12.64 -10.94 28.04
N LEU A 38 -13.20 -9.77 27.69
CA LEU A 38 -12.91 -8.52 28.37
C LEU A 38 -14.03 -7.50 28.15
N ARG A 39 -14.09 -6.55 29.07
CA ARG A 39 -14.88 -5.32 28.99
C ARG A 39 -13.97 -4.15 29.29
N TYR A 40 -14.07 -3.09 28.50
CA TYR A 40 -13.33 -1.84 28.75
C TYR A 40 -14.32 -0.69 28.85
N GLU A 41 -14.32 -0.03 30.00
CA GLU A 41 -15.26 1.03 30.36
C GLU A 41 -14.58 2.00 31.33
N ASN A 42 -14.77 3.31 31.12
CA ASN A 42 -14.26 4.36 32.01
C ASN A 42 -12.76 4.22 32.36
N GLU A 43 -11.91 3.96 31.36
CA GLU A 43 -10.45 3.77 31.50
C GLU A 43 -10.03 2.52 32.32
N VAL A 44 -10.98 1.65 32.66
CA VAL A 44 -10.71 0.40 33.38
C VAL A 44 -10.89 -0.78 32.43
N LEU A 45 -9.83 -1.59 32.31
CA LEU A 45 -9.87 -2.88 31.63
C LEU A 45 -10.29 -3.96 32.63
N GLN A 46 -11.45 -4.56 32.41
CA GLN A 46 -11.93 -5.74 33.12
C GLN A 46 -11.72 -6.96 32.24
N LEU A 47 -10.88 -7.88 32.70
CA LEU A 47 -10.68 -9.19 32.05
C LEU A 47 -11.59 -10.21 32.70
N GLU A 48 -12.21 -11.06 31.88
CA GLU A 48 -12.96 -12.21 32.39
C GLU A 48 -11.98 -13.35 32.74
N GLU A 49 -12.39 -14.24 33.65
CA GLU A 49 -11.62 -15.42 34.06
C GLU A 49 -11.63 -16.48 32.95
N ASP A 50 -10.82 -16.27 31.92
CA ASP A 50 -10.52 -17.25 30.88
C ASP A 50 -9.02 -17.55 30.89
N GLU A 51 -8.66 -18.79 31.26
CA GLU A 51 -7.27 -19.26 31.35
C GLU A 51 -6.47 -19.04 30.06
N ARG A 52 -7.14 -18.98 28.90
CA ARG A 52 -6.48 -18.75 27.61
C ARG A 52 -5.93 -17.34 27.49
N PHE A 53 -6.61 -16.36 28.09
CA PHE A 53 -6.33 -14.93 27.94
C PHE A 53 -5.76 -14.27 29.19
N GLU A 54 -5.77 -14.99 30.33
CA GLU A 54 -5.24 -14.51 31.60
C GLU A 54 -3.78 -14.04 31.49
N GLY A 55 -3.52 -12.80 31.93
CA GLY A 55 -2.19 -12.19 31.94
C GLY A 55 -1.59 -11.90 30.55
N ARG A 56 -2.32 -12.12 29.46
CA ARG A 56 -1.81 -11.98 28.09
C ARG A 56 -2.37 -10.79 27.32
N VAL A 57 -3.59 -10.38 27.65
CA VAL A 57 -4.31 -9.33 26.93
C VAL A 57 -3.99 -7.96 27.51
N VAL A 58 -3.65 -7.02 26.63
CA VAL A 58 -3.31 -5.64 26.99
C VAL A 58 -4.12 -4.67 26.15
N TRP A 59 -4.65 -3.62 26.78
CA TRP A 59 -5.37 -2.55 26.07
C TRP A 59 -4.43 -1.69 25.22
N ASN A 60 -4.77 -1.53 23.93
CA ASN A 60 -4.03 -0.68 23.00
C ASN A 60 -4.95 0.20 22.13
N GLY A 61 -6.14 0.51 22.66
CA GLY A 61 -7.05 1.46 22.06
C GLY A 61 -6.79 2.89 22.51
N SER A 62 -7.78 3.75 22.31
CA SER A 62 -7.81 5.12 22.84
C SER A 62 -7.64 5.13 24.36
N ARG A 63 -6.86 6.07 24.88
CA ARG A 63 -6.58 6.26 26.32
C ARG A 63 -6.81 7.71 26.70
N GLY A 64 -7.24 7.96 27.93
CA GLY A 64 -7.49 9.30 28.45
C GLY A 64 -8.72 9.98 27.86
N THR A 65 -9.67 9.21 27.31
CA THR A 65 -10.92 9.71 26.74
C THR A 65 -12.03 8.68 26.92
N LYS A 66 -13.23 9.15 27.29
CA LYS A 66 -14.42 8.31 27.30
C LYS A 66 -15.01 8.07 25.90
N ASP A 67 -14.62 8.88 24.93
CA ASP A 67 -15.02 8.73 23.53
C ASP A 67 -14.03 7.82 22.78
N LEU A 68 -14.20 6.51 22.96
CA LEU A 68 -13.34 5.51 22.36
C LEU A 68 -13.68 5.34 20.87
N GLN A 69 -12.69 5.51 20.00
CA GLN A 69 -12.82 5.20 18.56
C GLN A 69 -11.91 4.06 18.12
N ASP A 70 -10.73 3.96 18.72
CA ASP A 70 -9.86 2.79 18.61
C ASP A 70 -10.04 1.93 19.86
N LEU A 71 -10.45 0.68 19.66
CA LEU A 71 -10.75 -0.30 20.70
C LEU A 71 -9.85 -1.54 20.60
N SER A 72 -8.67 -1.36 20.00
CA SER A 72 -7.73 -2.43 19.71
C SER A 72 -7.14 -3.06 20.98
N ILE A 73 -6.86 -4.35 20.88
CA ILE A 73 -6.22 -5.13 21.95
C ILE A 73 -4.92 -5.76 21.44
N PHE A 74 -3.97 -5.95 22.34
CA PHE A 74 -2.78 -6.75 22.12
C PHE A 74 -2.91 -8.09 22.85
N ILE A 75 -2.55 -9.16 22.17
CA ILE A 75 -2.35 -10.47 22.79
C ILE A 75 -0.84 -10.72 22.83
N THR A 76 -0.31 -10.87 24.03
CA THR A 76 1.08 -11.27 24.26
C THR A 76 1.20 -12.78 24.35
N ASN A 77 2.32 -13.32 23.89
CA ASN A 77 2.60 -14.76 23.85
C ASN A 77 1.49 -15.56 23.14
N VAL A 78 1.29 -15.26 21.85
CA VAL A 78 0.24 -15.89 21.04
C VAL A 78 0.51 -17.39 20.86
N THR A 79 -0.52 -18.22 21.11
CA THR A 79 -0.54 -19.67 20.87
C THR A 79 -1.69 -20.04 19.93
N TYR A 80 -1.72 -21.27 19.43
CA TYR A 80 -2.79 -21.76 18.54
C TYR A 80 -4.20 -21.72 19.16
N ASN A 81 -4.31 -21.71 20.49
CA ASN A 81 -5.60 -21.62 21.19
C ASN A 81 -6.29 -20.26 21.00
N HIS A 82 -5.54 -19.24 20.58
CA HIS A 82 -6.10 -17.93 20.23
C HIS A 82 -6.63 -17.89 18.78
N SER A 83 -6.58 -18.99 18.03
CA SER A 83 -7.18 -19.05 16.70
C SER A 83 -8.70 -19.23 16.79
N GLY A 84 -9.43 -18.38 16.07
CA GLY A 84 -10.89 -18.37 16.10
C GLY A 84 -11.48 -17.05 15.62
N ASP A 85 -12.73 -16.81 16.00
CA ASP A 85 -13.47 -15.60 15.67
C ASP A 85 -13.57 -14.68 16.87
N TYR A 86 -13.13 -13.44 16.70
CA TYR A 86 -13.27 -12.36 17.67
C TYR A 86 -14.41 -11.45 17.25
N GLN A 87 -15.22 -11.01 18.22
CA GLN A 87 -16.17 -9.93 18.00
C GLN A 87 -15.96 -8.83 19.03
N CYS A 88 -15.81 -7.62 18.52
CA CYS A 88 -15.72 -6.39 19.28
C CYS A 88 -17.09 -5.72 19.22
N HIS A 89 -17.79 -5.69 20.35
CA HIS A 89 -19.08 -5.04 20.53
C HIS A 89 -18.85 -3.65 21.08
N VAL A 90 -19.16 -2.64 20.28
CA VAL A 90 -18.97 -1.23 20.64
C VAL A 90 -20.31 -0.65 20.99
N TYR A 91 -20.48 -0.26 22.25
CA TYR A 91 -21.67 0.40 22.75
C TYR A 91 -21.36 1.87 23.00
N ARG A 92 -22.13 2.75 22.36
CA ARG A 92 -21.86 4.17 22.35
C ARG A 92 -23.11 4.96 22.67
N LEU A 93 -23.04 5.76 23.72
CA LEU A 93 -24.03 6.75 24.09
C LEU A 93 -23.62 8.10 23.49
N LEU A 94 -24.39 8.59 22.53
CA LEU A 94 -24.20 9.89 21.89
C LEU A 94 -25.03 10.94 22.63
N PHE A 95 -24.40 12.06 22.98
CA PHE A 95 -25.06 13.19 23.61
C PHE A 95 -25.37 14.24 22.54
N PHE A 96 -26.66 14.48 22.32
CA PHE A 96 -27.15 15.63 21.55
C PHE A 96 -27.72 16.68 22.51
N GLU A 97 -27.97 17.89 22.01
CA GLU A 97 -28.46 19.00 22.84
C GLU A 97 -29.75 18.68 23.60
N ASN A 98 -30.63 17.87 23.01
CA ASN A 98 -31.99 17.64 23.52
C ASN A 98 -32.29 16.17 23.87
N TYR A 99 -31.41 15.23 23.56
CA TYR A 99 -31.63 13.80 23.81
C TYR A 99 -30.32 13.02 23.75
N GLU A 100 -30.36 11.81 24.32
CA GLU A 100 -29.27 10.85 24.24
C GLU A 100 -29.66 9.71 23.30
N HIS A 101 -28.69 9.22 22.53
CA HIS A 101 -28.91 8.13 21.60
C HIS A 101 -27.89 7.02 21.80
N ASN A 102 -28.38 5.81 22.14
CA ASN A 102 -27.54 4.64 22.27
C ASN A 102 -27.42 3.92 20.92
N THR A 103 -26.20 3.60 20.54
CA THR A 103 -25.87 2.87 19.32
C THR A 103 -24.96 1.69 19.65
N SER A 104 -25.15 0.57 18.96
CA SER A 104 -24.28 -0.59 19.08
C SER A 104 -23.77 -1.02 17.71
N VAL A 105 -22.48 -1.36 17.64
CA VAL A 105 -21.83 -1.84 16.42
C VAL A 105 -21.00 -3.06 16.75
N VAL A 106 -21.14 -4.12 15.95
CA VAL A 106 -20.35 -5.35 16.11
C VAL A 106 -19.36 -5.45 14.96
N LYS A 107 -18.07 -5.53 15.31
CA LYS A 107 -16.99 -5.82 14.35
C LYS A 107 -16.54 -7.26 14.53
N LYS A 108 -16.55 -8.04 13.46
CA LYS A 108 -16.13 -9.45 13.45
C LYS A 108 -14.75 -9.57 12.82
N ILE A 109 -13.83 -10.25 13.50
CA ILE A 109 -12.45 -10.45 13.07
C ILE A 109 -12.14 -11.94 13.15
N HIS A 110 -11.78 -12.54 12.02
CA HIS A 110 -11.30 -13.92 11.99
C HIS A 110 -9.78 -13.94 12.13
N LEU A 111 -9.26 -14.74 13.06
CA LEU A 111 -7.84 -14.88 13.33
C LEU A 111 -7.38 -16.34 13.21
N GLU A 112 -6.40 -16.57 12.35
CA GLU A 112 -5.71 -17.84 12.24
C GLU A 112 -4.24 -17.70 12.64
N VAL A 113 -3.79 -18.56 13.55
CA VAL A 113 -2.42 -18.55 14.08
C VAL A 113 -1.59 -19.55 13.28
N VAL A 114 -0.47 -19.07 12.72
CA VAL A 114 0.47 -19.86 11.91
C VAL A 114 1.89 -19.72 12.48
N ASP A 115 2.72 -20.75 12.32
CA ASP A 115 4.09 -20.76 12.84
C ASP A 115 5.02 -19.75 12.17
N LYS A 116 4.80 -19.54 10.87
CA LYS A 116 5.62 -18.69 10.04
C LYS A 116 4.72 -17.69 9.32
N ALA A 117 5.07 -16.42 9.43
CA ALA A 117 4.40 -15.36 8.68
C ALA A 117 4.55 -15.64 7.18
N ASN A 118 3.42 -15.86 6.50
CA ASN A 118 3.37 -15.94 5.06
C ASN A 118 3.40 -14.52 4.49
N ARG A 119 4.22 -14.31 3.47
CA ARG A 119 4.26 -13.01 2.77
C ARG A 119 2.98 -12.85 1.97
N ASP A 120 2.40 -11.65 2.02
CA ASP A 120 1.15 -11.37 1.30
C ASP A 120 1.31 -11.64 -0.20
N MET A 121 0.33 -12.31 -0.79
CA MET A 121 0.32 -12.62 -2.23
C MET A 121 0.38 -11.34 -3.06
N ALA A 122 -0.31 -10.27 -2.62
CA ALA A 122 -0.25 -8.99 -3.31
C ALA A 122 1.16 -8.41 -3.31
N SER A 123 1.91 -8.52 -2.20
CA SER A 123 3.32 -8.10 -2.11
C SER A 123 4.21 -8.92 -3.05
N ILE A 124 4.02 -10.24 -3.11
CA ILE A 124 4.79 -11.11 -4.01
C ILE A 124 4.50 -10.76 -5.48
N VAL A 125 3.24 -10.64 -5.86
CA VAL A 125 2.83 -10.37 -7.24
C VAL A 125 3.26 -8.97 -7.67
N SER A 126 3.08 -7.95 -6.83
CA SER A 126 3.50 -6.58 -7.14
C SER A 126 5.00 -6.45 -7.34
N GLU A 127 5.82 -7.15 -6.55
CA GLU A 127 7.28 -7.17 -6.74
C GLU A 127 7.66 -7.81 -8.08
N ILE A 128 7.07 -8.96 -8.42
CA ILE A 128 7.32 -9.62 -9.71
C ILE A 128 6.89 -8.72 -10.87
N MET A 129 5.69 -8.14 -10.79
CA MET A 129 5.16 -7.25 -11.82
C MET A 129 6.03 -6.00 -12.01
N MET A 130 6.57 -5.44 -10.92
CA MET A 130 7.51 -4.32 -10.99
C MET A 130 8.76 -4.69 -11.80
N TYR A 131 9.39 -5.83 -11.53
CA TYR A 131 10.57 -6.27 -12.28
C TYR A 131 10.26 -6.56 -13.74
N VAL A 132 9.13 -7.20 -14.05
CA VAL A 132 8.70 -7.47 -15.42
C VAL A 132 8.52 -6.17 -16.20
N LEU A 133 7.84 -5.17 -15.62
CA LEU A 133 7.64 -3.87 -16.25
C LEU A 133 8.96 -3.15 -16.51
N ILE A 134 9.90 -3.18 -15.55
CA ILE A 134 11.23 -2.57 -15.72
C ILE A 134 11.97 -3.22 -16.90
N VAL A 135 12.00 -4.56 -16.98
CA VAL A 135 12.70 -5.27 -18.05
C VAL A 135 12.06 -5.01 -19.41
N VAL A 136 10.74 -5.04 -19.51
CA VAL A 136 10.04 -4.80 -20.78
C VAL A 136 10.25 -3.36 -21.26
N LEU A 137 10.11 -2.37 -20.37
CA LEU A 137 10.31 -0.97 -20.72
C LEU A 137 11.77 -0.67 -21.10
N THR A 138 12.74 -1.26 -20.41
CA THR A 138 14.16 -1.09 -20.76
C THR A 138 14.50 -1.71 -22.11
N ILE A 139 14.01 -2.92 -22.39
CA ILE A 139 14.19 -3.57 -23.71
C ILE A 139 13.55 -2.72 -24.80
N TRP A 140 12.34 -2.19 -24.58
CA TRP A 140 11.66 -1.35 -25.55
C TRP A 140 12.43 -0.05 -25.82
N LEU A 141 12.89 0.65 -24.78
CA LEU A 141 13.72 1.85 -24.93
C LEU A 141 15.02 1.56 -25.67
N VAL A 142 15.71 0.46 -25.35
CA VAL A 142 16.93 0.07 -26.06
C VAL A 142 16.66 -0.24 -27.52
N ALA A 143 15.55 -0.91 -27.84
CA ALA A 143 15.14 -1.17 -29.21
C ALA A 143 14.91 0.13 -30.01
N GLU A 144 14.17 1.08 -29.44
CA GLU A 144 13.94 2.40 -30.05
C GLU A 144 15.25 3.19 -30.22
N MET A 145 16.13 3.16 -29.22
CA MET A 145 17.44 3.82 -29.28
C MET A 145 18.32 3.25 -30.39
N VAL A 146 18.38 1.92 -30.53
CA VAL A 146 19.13 1.25 -31.62
C VAL A 146 18.51 1.54 -32.97
N TYR A 147 17.18 1.52 -33.08
CA TYR A 147 16.46 1.84 -34.30
C TYR A 147 16.74 3.27 -34.77
N CYS A 148 16.60 4.26 -33.86
CA CYS A 148 16.91 5.66 -34.14
C CYS A 148 18.39 5.86 -34.48
N TYR A 149 19.30 5.23 -33.73
CA TYR A 149 20.73 5.30 -33.99
C TYR A 149 21.09 4.82 -35.40
N LYS A 150 20.61 3.63 -35.80
CA LYS A 150 20.86 3.10 -37.15
C LYS A 150 20.30 4.01 -38.24
N LYS A 151 19.09 4.54 -38.03
CA LYS A 151 18.44 5.44 -38.99
C LYS A 151 19.22 6.75 -39.16
N ILE A 152 19.69 7.35 -38.06
CA ILE A 152 20.48 8.60 -38.10
C ILE A 152 21.87 8.34 -38.70
N ALA A 153 22.52 7.22 -38.36
CA ALA A 153 23.81 6.86 -38.94
C ALA A 153 23.71 6.75 -40.47
N ALA A 154 22.70 6.04 -40.99
CA ALA A 154 22.46 5.94 -42.43
C ALA A 154 22.19 7.30 -43.10
N ALA A 155 21.44 8.20 -42.44
CA ALA A 155 21.21 9.55 -42.95
C ALA A 155 22.48 10.43 -42.91
N THR A 156 23.33 10.24 -41.91
CA THR A 156 24.60 10.97 -41.74
C THR A 156 25.62 10.54 -42.80
N GLU A 157 25.70 9.25 -43.10
CA GLU A 157 26.54 8.72 -44.18
C GLU A 157 26.10 9.28 -45.55
N ALA A 158 24.79 9.33 -45.81
CA ALA A 158 24.26 9.95 -47.03
C ALA A 158 24.59 11.45 -47.13
N ALA A 159 24.41 12.22 -46.06
CA ALA A 159 24.76 13.64 -46.02
C ALA A 159 26.28 13.88 -46.16
N ALA A 160 27.12 13.01 -45.60
CA ALA A 160 28.57 13.09 -45.76
C ALA A 160 29.00 12.84 -47.22
N GLN A 161 28.32 11.93 -47.91
CA GLN A 161 28.57 11.65 -49.32
C GLN A 161 28.09 12.80 -50.23
N GLU A 162 26.95 13.41 -49.94
CA GLU A 162 26.46 14.61 -50.64
C GLU A 162 27.44 15.78 -50.46
N ASN A 163 27.86 16.08 -49.24
CA ASN A 163 28.86 17.12 -48.97
C ASN A 163 30.18 16.85 -49.71
N ALA A 164 30.67 15.61 -49.71
CA ALA A 164 31.89 15.26 -50.45
C ALA A 164 31.73 15.42 -51.97
N SER A 165 30.54 15.12 -52.51
CA SER A 165 30.23 15.36 -53.93
C SER A 165 30.13 16.85 -54.26
N GLU A 166 29.62 17.68 -53.35
CA GLU A 166 29.54 19.14 -53.51
C GLU A 166 30.93 19.79 -53.48
N TYR A 167 31.83 19.34 -52.59
CA TYR A 167 33.23 19.77 -52.60
C TYR A 167 33.95 19.38 -53.90
N LEU A 168 33.72 18.18 -54.43
CA LEU A 168 34.27 17.77 -55.72
C LEU A 168 33.69 18.60 -56.86
N ALA A 169 32.40 18.92 -56.83
CA ALA A 169 31.75 19.78 -57.82
C ALA A 169 32.33 21.20 -57.83
N ILE A 170 32.57 21.82 -56.66
CA ILE A 170 33.19 23.15 -56.57
C ILE A 170 34.62 23.16 -57.17
N THR A 171 35.41 22.10 -56.96
CA THR A 171 36.74 22.01 -57.60
C THR A 171 36.66 21.84 -59.11
N SER A 172 35.62 21.17 -59.63
CA SER A 172 35.40 21.01 -61.07
C SER A 172 34.95 22.32 -61.74
N GLU A 173 34.06 23.09 -61.11
CA GLU A 173 33.63 24.40 -61.62
C GLU A 173 34.77 25.43 -61.61
N SER A 174 35.66 25.41 -60.60
CA SER A 174 36.85 26.30 -60.60
C SER A 174 37.86 25.97 -61.72
N LYS A 175 37.86 24.73 -62.22
CA LYS A 175 38.77 24.30 -63.28
C LYS A 175 38.28 24.71 -64.68
N GLU A 176 36.98 24.81 -64.86
CA GLU A 176 36.35 25.22 -66.13
C GLU A 176 36.44 26.75 -66.37
N ASN A 177 36.52 27.58 -65.31
CA ASN A 177 36.54 29.05 -65.43
C ASN A 177 37.96 29.67 -65.61
N CYS A 178 39.00 28.86 -65.81
CA CYS A 178 40.37 29.34 -66.03
C CYS A 178 40.85 29.28 -67.49
N THR A 179 39.99 28.98 -68.46
CA THR A 179 40.35 28.99 -69.89
C THR A 179 39.46 29.95 -70.69
N GLY A 180 39.86 31.22 -70.77
CA GLY A 180 39.33 32.11 -71.81
C GLY A 180 39.33 33.61 -71.53
N VAL A 181 40.50 34.25 -71.59
CA VAL A 181 40.58 35.64 -72.10
C VAL A 181 41.75 35.70 -73.08
N GLN A 182 41.45 35.69 -74.38
CA GLN A 182 42.38 36.16 -75.42
C GLN A 182 42.19 37.67 -75.56
N VAL A 183 43.27 38.43 -75.37
CA VAL A 183 43.37 39.85 -75.73
C VAL A 183 43.68 39.91 -77.23
N ALA A 184 42.80 40.57 -77.99
CA ALA A 184 43.02 40.90 -79.39
C ALA A 184 43.94 42.13 -79.49
N GLU A 185 44.92 42.06 -80.39
CA GLU A 185 45.64 43.22 -80.95
C GLU A 185 44.93 43.66 -82.24
#